data_AF-A0A350M2T1-F1
#
_entry.id   AF-A0A350M2T1-F1
#
_cell.length_a   1.000
_cell.length_b   1.000
_cell.length_c   1.000
_cell.angle_alpha   90.00
_cell.angle_beta   90.00
_cell.angle_gamma   90.00
#
_symmetry.space_group_name_H-M   'P 1'
#
loop_
_entity.id
_entity.type
_entity.pdbx_description
1 polymer ?
#
loop_
_entity_poly.entity_id
_entity_poly.type
_entity_poly.pdbx_seq_one_letter_code
_entity_poly.pdbx_strand_id
1 'polypeptide(L)'
;APKMTNADIRSYYIRPPYVTSWITSGGAYVLSPNQELLSQLLTEALTPSTRTVQRQAITIEVMNGTSIPGYEELASTRLNYAGFETKIVPTDRQDYAYSVLIDKSAVQDHSTSDTILNVLGMLPGSLIPSPDANSSEGYLLILGYDYQPCFRPEKLTE
;
A
#
# COMPACT_ATOMS: atom_id res chain seq x y z
N ALA A 1 -13.69 14.45 20.29
CA ALA A 1 -13.79 14.24 18.83
C ALA A 1 -13.64 12.74 18.56
N PRO A 2 -14.34 12.17 17.57
CA PRO A 2 -14.04 10.80 17.14
C PRO A 2 -12.57 10.72 16.72
N LYS A 3 -11.88 9.63 17.11
CA LYS A 3 -10.48 9.39 16.70
C LYS A 3 -10.50 8.93 15.24
N MET A 4 -9.73 9.60 14.38
CA MET A 4 -9.45 9.09 13.03
C MET A 4 -8.55 7.86 13.13
N THR A 5 -8.78 6.91 12.23
CA THR A 5 -8.08 5.62 12.14
C THR A 5 -7.54 5.42 10.72
N ASN A 6 -6.74 4.38 10.46
CA ASN A 6 -6.25 4.12 9.09
C ASN A 6 -7.39 3.85 8.11
N ALA A 7 -8.52 3.30 8.56
CA ALA A 7 -9.72 3.16 7.75
C ALA A 7 -10.20 4.49 7.18
N ASP A 8 -10.02 5.59 7.89
CA ASP A 8 -10.46 6.91 7.47
C ASP A 8 -9.49 7.59 6.50
N ILE A 9 -8.33 6.97 6.25
CA ILE A 9 -7.30 7.49 5.35
C ILE A 9 -7.60 7.05 3.91
N ARG A 10 -7.66 8.03 3.02
CA ARG A 10 -7.67 7.83 1.56
C ARG A 10 -6.55 8.63 0.96
N SER A 11 -5.74 7.95 0.16
CA SER A 11 -4.56 8.54 -0.46
C SER A 11 -4.78 8.64 -1.97
N TYR A 12 -4.46 9.81 -2.53
CA TYR A 12 -4.57 10.09 -3.96
C TYR A 12 -3.25 10.64 -4.48
N TYR A 13 -3.02 10.48 -5.78
CA TYR A 13 -1.78 10.90 -6.43
C TYR A 13 -2.07 11.91 -7.53
N ILE A 14 -1.47 13.10 -7.42
CA ILE A 14 -1.50 14.11 -8.48
C ILE A 14 -0.28 13.89 -9.38
N ARG A 15 -0.49 13.14 -10.46
CA ARG A 15 0.46 12.80 -11.52
C ARG A 15 -0.29 12.80 -12.86
N PRO A 16 0.38 12.62 -14.03
CA PRO A 16 -0.37 12.36 -15.26
C PRO A 16 -1.45 11.28 -15.03
N PRO A 17 -2.70 11.47 -15.47
CA PRO A 17 -3.15 12.52 -16.40
C PRO A 17 -3.59 13.85 -15.75
N TYR A 18 -3.62 13.99 -14.42
CA TYR A 18 -4.08 15.20 -13.72
C TYR A 18 -3.18 16.42 -13.94
N VAL A 19 -1.92 16.20 -14.31
CA VAL A 19 -0.94 17.23 -14.62
C VAL A 19 -0.15 16.85 -15.86
N THR A 20 0.30 17.84 -16.62
CA THR A 20 1.20 17.67 -17.76
C THR A 20 2.49 18.46 -17.53
N SER A 21 3.64 17.86 -17.82
CA SER A 21 4.92 18.54 -17.75
C SER A 21 5.00 19.66 -18.79
N TRP A 22 5.43 20.85 -18.38
CA TRP A 22 5.59 22.01 -19.26
C TRP A 22 6.84 22.81 -18.86
N ILE A 23 7.50 23.43 -19.84
CA ILE A 23 8.60 24.36 -19.60
C ILE A 23 8.08 25.76 -19.89
N THR A 24 8.12 26.65 -18.91
CA THR A 24 7.67 28.03 -19.07
C THR A 24 8.55 28.79 -20.06
N SER A 25 8.08 29.92 -20.60
CA SER A 25 8.91 30.78 -21.46
C SER A 25 10.19 31.29 -20.76
N GLY A 26 10.18 31.36 -19.43
CA GLY A 26 11.34 31.68 -18.59
C GLY A 26 12.25 30.49 -18.27
N GLY A 27 11.99 29.30 -18.82
CA GLY A 27 12.81 28.10 -18.64
C GLY A 27 12.52 27.29 -17.37
N ALA A 28 11.46 27.59 -16.63
CA ALA A 28 11.11 26.83 -15.43
C ALA A 28 10.39 25.51 -15.80
N TYR A 29 10.75 24.42 -15.14
CA TYR A 29 10.07 23.13 -15.27
C TYR A 29 8.90 23.07 -14.30
N VAL A 30 7.68 22.95 -14.83
CA VAL A 30 6.45 22.95 -14.02
C VAL A 30 5.52 21.81 -14.40
N LEU A 31 4.59 21.50 -13.49
CA LEU A 31 3.45 20.64 -13.73
C LEU A 31 2.23 21.53 -13.96
N SER A 32 1.74 21.57 -15.20
CA SER A 32 0.53 22.30 -15.57
C SER A 32 -0.70 21.44 -15.23
N PRO A 33 -1.60 21.89 -14.33
CA PRO A 33 -2.78 21.12 -13.95
C PRO A 33 -3.80 21.01 -15.09
N ASN A 34 -4.32 19.81 -15.30
CA ASN A 34 -5.58 19.62 -16.02
C ASN A 34 -6.73 19.92 -15.03
N GLN A 35 -7.32 21.11 -15.16
CA GLN A 35 -8.33 21.61 -14.22
C GLN A 35 -9.55 20.69 -14.10
N GLU A 36 -10.02 20.11 -15.20
CA GLU A 36 -11.19 19.24 -15.21
C GLU A 36 -10.92 17.94 -14.45
N LEU A 37 -9.84 17.23 -14.82
CA LEU A 37 -9.47 15.98 -14.17
C LEU A 37 -9.13 16.18 -12.69
N LEU A 38 -8.44 17.28 -12.36
CA LEU A 38 -8.10 17.58 -10.97
C LEU A 38 -9.34 17.90 -10.14
N SER A 39 -10.32 18.62 -10.70
CA SER A 39 -11.59 18.90 -10.01
C SER A 39 -12.36 17.61 -9.70
N GLN A 40 -12.40 16.67 -10.65
CA GLN A 40 -13.02 15.36 -10.45
C GLN A 40 -12.33 14.56 -9.33
N LEU A 41 -10.99 14.51 -9.35
CA LEU A 41 -10.21 13.87 -8.28
C LEU A 41 -10.50 14.48 -6.90
N LEU A 42 -10.58 15.81 -6.83
CA LEU A 42 -10.89 16.50 -5.57
C LEU A 42 -12.31 16.21 -5.09
N THR A 43 -13.30 16.17 -5.99
CA THR A 43 -14.67 15.76 -5.64
C THR A 43 -14.70 14.34 -5.07
N GLU A 44 -14.01 13.40 -5.71
CA GLU A 44 -13.90 12.03 -5.22
C GLU A 44 -13.24 11.94 -3.85
N ALA A 45 -12.12 12.66 -3.68
CA ALA A 45 -11.37 12.70 -2.44
C ALA A 45 -12.16 13.25 -1.25
N LEU A 46 -13.01 14.25 -1.51
CA LEU A 46 -13.81 14.93 -0.48
C LEU A 46 -15.18 14.27 -0.22
N THR A 47 -15.60 13.32 -1.06
CA THR A 47 -16.85 12.57 -0.86
C THR A 47 -16.65 11.46 0.18
N PRO A 48 -17.62 11.14 1.07
CA PRO A 48 -17.50 10.02 2.01
C PRO A 48 -17.21 8.70 1.31
N SER A 49 -16.32 7.88 1.88
CA SER A 49 -16.01 6.55 1.36
C SER A 49 -16.96 5.49 1.90
N THR A 50 -17.30 4.51 1.06
CA THR A 50 -18.14 3.36 1.40
C THR A 50 -17.34 2.14 1.88
N ARG A 51 -16.00 2.16 1.77
CA ARG A 51 -15.12 0.97 1.94
C ARG A 51 -14.26 0.98 3.21
N THR A 52 -14.42 1.97 4.10
CA THR A 52 -13.46 2.24 5.19
C THR A 52 -13.45 1.18 6.29
N VAL A 53 -14.61 0.76 6.80
CA VAL A 53 -14.69 -0.03 8.05
C VAL A 53 -14.01 -1.40 7.97
N GLN A 54 -14.01 -2.07 6.81
CA GLN A 54 -13.55 -3.46 6.71
C GLN A 54 -12.03 -3.63 6.65
N ARG A 55 -11.28 -2.62 6.18
CA ARG A 55 -9.81 -2.69 6.04
C ARG A 55 -9.05 -2.52 7.36
N GLN A 56 -9.58 -1.71 8.29
CA GLN A 56 -8.95 -1.48 9.60
C GLN A 56 -8.86 -2.74 10.48
N ALA A 57 -9.77 -3.70 10.27
CA ALA A 57 -9.78 -4.94 11.04
C ALA A 57 -8.60 -5.86 10.69
N ILE A 58 -7.88 -5.58 9.60
CA ILE A 58 -6.80 -6.41 9.10
C ILE A 58 -5.46 -5.80 9.51
N THR A 59 -4.81 -6.46 10.46
CA THR A 59 -3.43 -6.16 10.85
C THR A 59 -2.45 -7.00 10.02
N ILE A 60 -1.47 -6.33 9.42
CA ILE A 60 -0.38 -6.92 8.65
C ILE A 60 0.92 -6.75 9.44
N GLU A 61 1.54 -7.86 9.81
CA GLU A 61 2.89 -7.85 10.36
C GLU A 61 3.90 -7.61 9.23
N VAL A 62 4.87 -6.73 9.43
CA VAL A 62 5.85 -6.36 8.41
C VAL A 62 7.26 -6.67 8.91
N MET A 63 7.96 -7.52 8.17
CA MET A 63 9.31 -7.96 8.46
C MET A 63 10.25 -7.55 7.33
N ASN A 64 11.35 -6.89 7.67
CA ASN A 64 12.42 -6.61 6.71
C ASN A 64 13.41 -7.78 6.66
N GLY A 65 13.26 -8.62 5.65
CA GLY A 65 14.13 -9.76 5.38
C GLY A 65 15.40 -9.39 4.59
N THR A 66 15.75 -8.11 4.51
CA THR A 66 16.94 -7.60 3.80
C THR A 66 17.89 -6.88 4.75
N SER A 67 19.12 -6.60 4.29
CA SER A 67 20.04 -5.71 5.01
C SER A 67 19.80 -4.22 4.71
N ILE A 68 18.76 -3.86 3.94
CA ILE A 68 18.49 -2.49 3.52
C ILE A 68 17.56 -1.85 4.57
N PRO A 69 18.04 -0.87 5.37
CA PRO A 69 17.25 -0.32 6.47
C PRO A 69 16.04 0.47 5.96
N GLY A 70 14.93 0.40 6.70
CA GLY A 70 13.73 1.21 6.49
C GLY A 70 12.75 0.66 5.44
N TYR A 71 13.01 -0.50 4.84
CA TYR A 71 12.07 -1.13 3.90
C TYR A 71 10.73 -1.47 4.56
N GLU A 72 10.78 -1.96 5.80
CA GLU A 72 9.62 -2.20 6.66
C GLU A 72 8.81 -0.94 6.90
N GLU A 73 9.45 0.21 7.10
CA GLU A 73 8.78 1.50 7.33
C GLU A 73 8.10 2.01 6.05
N LEU A 74 8.77 1.87 4.90
CA LEU A 74 8.23 2.26 3.60
C LEU A 74 7.04 1.38 3.20
N ALA A 75 7.14 0.06 3.37
CA ALA A 75 6.03 -0.87 3.14
C ALA A 75 4.87 -0.60 4.10
N SER A 76 5.17 -0.42 5.38
CA SER A 76 4.14 -0.13 6.40
C SER A 76 3.40 1.16 6.07
N THR A 77 4.12 2.23 5.72
CA THR A 77 3.52 3.51 5.33
C THR A 77 2.60 3.36 4.12
N ARG A 78 3.02 2.59 3.11
CA ARG A 78 2.21 2.33 1.91
C ARG A 78 0.92 1.57 2.24
N LEU A 79 0.99 0.57 3.11
CA LEU A 79 -0.17 -0.19 3.58
C LEU A 79 -1.13 0.66 4.43
N ASN A 80 -0.59 1.49 5.32
CA ASN A 80 -1.37 2.43 6.13
C ASN A 80 -2.12 3.44 5.24
N TYR A 81 -1.47 3.95 4.18
CA TYR A 81 -2.09 4.81 3.18
C TYR A 81 -3.19 4.13 2.35
N ALA A 82 -3.20 2.80 2.29
CA ALA A 82 -4.26 2.01 1.68
C ALA A 82 -5.38 1.60 2.67
N GLY A 83 -5.22 1.94 3.96
CA GLY A 83 -6.20 1.73 5.02
C GLY A 83 -6.02 0.46 5.85
N PHE A 84 -4.88 -0.24 5.70
CA PHE A 84 -4.53 -1.39 6.54
C PHE A 84 -3.86 -0.94 7.84
N GLU A 85 -3.93 -1.75 8.88
CA GLU A 85 -3.11 -1.58 10.08
C GLU A 85 -1.81 -2.38 9.94
N THR A 86 -0.70 -1.82 10.39
CA THR A 86 0.63 -2.45 10.24
C THR A 86 1.37 -2.55 11.56
N LYS A 87 2.10 -3.64 11.75
CA LYS A 87 2.97 -3.86 12.91
C LYS A 87 4.33 -4.34 12.44
N ILE A 88 5.36 -3.53 12.64
CA ILE A 88 6.73 -3.94 12.32
C ILE A 88 7.18 -4.98 13.34
N VAL A 89 7.74 -6.09 12.87
CA VAL A 89 8.25 -7.18 13.69
C VAL A 89 9.72 -7.48 13.41
N PRO A 90 10.48 -7.98 14.39
CA PRO A 90 11.86 -8.39 14.16
C PRO A 90 11.95 -9.45 13.07
N THR A 91 13.01 -9.38 12.28
CA THR A 91 13.31 -10.42 11.28
C THR A 91 14.10 -11.57 11.88
N ASP A 92 13.86 -12.77 11.38
CA ASP A 92 14.61 -13.97 11.71
C ASP A 92 15.93 -14.07 10.92
N ARG A 93 15.98 -13.52 9.70
CA ARG A 93 17.15 -13.51 8.80
C ARG A 93 17.04 -12.38 7.76
N GLN A 94 18.17 -11.88 7.26
CA GLN A 94 18.25 -10.70 6.38
C GLN A 94 18.74 -10.99 4.94
N ASP A 95 18.58 -12.23 4.49
CA ASP A 95 19.00 -12.73 3.18
C ASP A 95 17.82 -13.28 2.35
N TYR A 96 16.60 -12.79 2.58
CA TYR A 96 15.45 -13.15 1.76
C TYR A 96 15.60 -12.58 0.35
N ALA A 97 15.64 -13.46 -0.66
CA ALA A 97 15.72 -13.05 -2.05
C ALA A 97 14.39 -12.48 -2.57
N TYR A 98 13.27 -13.05 -2.10
CA TYR A 98 11.93 -12.74 -2.59
C TYR A 98 11.00 -12.31 -1.47
N SER A 99 10.14 -11.34 -1.79
CA SER A 99 9.12 -10.82 -0.91
C SER A 99 7.90 -11.72 -0.96
N VAL A 100 7.32 -12.03 0.19
CA VAL A 100 6.17 -12.92 0.29
C VAL A 100 5.13 -12.35 1.24
N LEU A 101 3.86 -12.59 0.91
CA LEU A 101 2.73 -12.34 1.77
C LEU A 101 2.21 -13.67 2.28
N ILE A 102 2.28 -13.89 3.58
CA ILE A 102 1.74 -15.08 4.24
C ILE A 102 0.35 -14.74 4.75
N ASP A 103 -0.67 -15.43 4.25
CA ASP A 103 -2.04 -15.31 4.74
C ASP A 103 -2.24 -16.27 5.92
N LYS A 104 -2.35 -15.70 7.12
CA LYS A 104 -2.57 -16.43 8.37
C LYS A 104 -4.06 -16.56 8.71
N SER A 105 -4.94 -15.88 7.97
CA SER A 105 -6.36 -15.82 8.29
C SER A 105 -7.05 -17.17 8.12
N ALA A 106 -8.06 -17.47 8.93
CA ALA A 106 -8.81 -18.72 8.78
C ALA A 106 -9.68 -18.73 7.50
N VAL A 107 -10.12 -17.56 7.04
CA VAL A 107 -11.03 -17.41 5.90
C VAL A 107 -10.29 -17.52 4.56
N GLN A 108 -9.01 -17.14 4.51
CA GLN A 108 -8.20 -17.11 3.29
C GLN A 108 -8.88 -16.32 2.16
N ASP A 109 -9.33 -15.10 2.47
CA ASP A 109 -10.03 -14.25 1.51
C ASP A 109 -9.05 -13.71 0.44
N HIS A 110 -9.10 -14.33 -0.74
CA HIS A 110 -8.28 -13.94 -1.89
C HIS A 110 -8.47 -12.48 -2.29
N SER A 111 -9.66 -11.91 -2.18
CA SER A 111 -9.89 -10.52 -2.57
C SER A 111 -9.12 -9.53 -1.70
N THR A 112 -8.99 -9.85 -0.41
CA THR A 112 -8.18 -9.10 0.54
C THR A 112 -6.68 -9.26 0.24
N SER A 113 -6.22 -10.50 0.05
CA SER A 113 -4.82 -10.79 -0.29
C SER A 113 -4.38 -10.09 -1.58
N ASP A 114 -5.20 -10.16 -2.63
CA ASP A 114 -4.93 -9.50 -3.91
C ASP A 114 -4.85 -7.99 -3.76
N THR A 115 -5.71 -7.39 -2.92
CA THR A 115 -5.64 -5.96 -2.60
C THR A 115 -4.28 -5.61 -1.95
N ILE A 116 -3.80 -6.40 -0.99
CA ILE A 116 -2.52 -6.16 -0.31
C ILE A 116 -1.36 -6.25 -1.31
N LEU A 117 -1.34 -7.29 -2.15
CA LEU A 117 -0.32 -7.49 -3.17
C LEU A 117 -0.31 -6.35 -4.19
N ASN A 118 -1.48 -5.94 -4.68
CA ASN A 118 -1.62 -4.80 -5.59
C ASN A 118 -1.12 -3.51 -4.95
N VAL A 119 -1.51 -3.26 -3.68
CA VAL A 119 -1.03 -2.09 -2.93
C VAL A 119 0.47 -2.08 -2.87
N LEU A 120 1.17 -3.21 -2.75
CA LEU A 120 2.63 -3.31 -2.69
C LEU A 120 3.30 -3.42 -4.08
N GLY A 121 2.54 -3.66 -5.14
CA GLY A 121 3.06 -3.94 -6.49
C GLY A 121 3.73 -5.32 -6.59
N MET A 122 3.31 -6.26 -5.76
CA MET A 122 3.80 -7.64 -5.73
C MET A 122 2.98 -8.54 -6.66
N LEU A 123 3.59 -9.63 -7.14
CA LEU A 123 2.91 -10.58 -8.02
C LEU A 123 2.00 -11.52 -7.22
N PRO A 124 0.89 -12.02 -7.81
CA PRO A 124 0.01 -13.00 -7.16
C PRO A 124 0.74 -14.26 -6.64
N GLY A 125 1.81 -14.70 -7.33
CA GLY A 125 2.63 -15.83 -6.91
C GLY A 125 3.45 -15.61 -5.63
N SER A 126 3.40 -14.42 -5.05
CA SER A 126 4.05 -14.08 -3.78
C SER A 126 3.17 -14.43 -2.56
N LEU A 127 1.93 -14.87 -2.77
CA LEU A 127 1.01 -15.28 -1.73
C LEU A 127 1.30 -16.70 -1.26
N ILE A 128 1.42 -16.89 0.06
CA ILE A 128 1.57 -18.18 0.71
C ILE A 128 0.41 -18.39 1.69
N PRO A 129 -0.54 -19.28 1.38
CA PRO A 129 -1.58 -19.71 2.31
C PRO A 129 -0.96 -20.45 3.50
N SER A 130 -1.14 -19.95 4.71
CA SER A 130 -0.70 -20.63 5.95
C SER A 130 -1.63 -20.28 7.12
N PRO A 131 -2.88 -20.77 7.12
CA PRO A 131 -3.85 -20.46 8.17
C PRO A 131 -3.33 -20.82 9.57
N ASP A 132 -3.43 -19.89 10.51
CA ASP A 132 -3.07 -20.11 11.91
C ASP A 132 -4.22 -19.66 12.83
N ALA A 133 -4.90 -20.63 13.43
CA ALA A 133 -6.02 -20.39 14.34
C ALA A 133 -5.63 -19.66 15.63
N ASN A 134 -4.33 -19.59 15.95
CA ASN A 134 -3.81 -18.88 17.12
C ASN A 134 -3.31 -17.46 16.79
N SER A 135 -3.24 -17.09 15.51
CA SER A 135 -2.79 -15.77 15.09
C SER A 135 -3.89 -14.74 15.31
N SER A 136 -3.58 -13.69 16.07
CA SER A 136 -4.44 -12.50 16.18
C SER A 136 -4.32 -11.58 14.96
N GLU A 137 -3.28 -11.77 14.15
CA GLU A 137 -2.94 -11.00 12.97
C GLU A 137 -3.34 -11.77 11.71
N GLY A 138 -3.85 -11.05 10.71
CA GLY A 138 -4.35 -11.68 9.49
C GLY A 138 -3.24 -12.10 8.53
N TYR A 139 -2.14 -11.34 8.51
CA TYR A 139 -1.09 -11.48 7.49
C TYR A 139 0.31 -11.21 8.04
N LEU A 140 1.32 -11.84 7.42
CA LEU A 140 2.74 -11.50 7.58
C LEU A 140 3.35 -11.20 6.21
N LEU A 141 3.84 -9.99 6.05
CA LEU A 141 4.63 -9.55 4.91
C LEU A 141 6.12 -9.67 5.26
N ILE A 142 6.85 -10.48 4.49
CA ILE A 142 8.31 -10.56 4.56
C ILE A 142 8.87 -9.89 3.30
N LEU A 143 9.69 -8.86 3.49
CA LEU A 143 10.31 -8.13 2.38
C LEU A 143 11.65 -8.78 2.01
N GLY A 144 11.80 -9.12 0.74
CA GLY A 144 13.06 -9.59 0.15
C GLY A 144 13.76 -8.53 -0.69
N TYR A 145 14.92 -8.86 -1.24
CA TYR A 145 15.70 -7.95 -2.10
C TYR A 145 15.00 -7.58 -3.43
N ASP A 146 13.97 -8.31 -3.81
CA ASP A 146 13.11 -8.00 -4.95
C ASP A 146 12.05 -6.92 -4.64
N TYR A 147 11.86 -6.53 -3.38
CA TYR A 147 10.89 -5.49 -3.02
C TYR A 147 11.28 -4.17 -3.66
N GLN A 148 10.35 -3.61 -4.44
CA GLN A 148 10.53 -2.31 -5.07
C GLN A 148 9.72 -1.24 -4.31
N PRO A 149 10.34 -0.48 -3.39
CA PRO A 149 9.64 0.58 -2.65
C PRO A 149 9.20 1.73 -3.56
N CYS A 150 9.88 1.95 -4.69
CA CYS A 150 9.53 2.99 -5.66
C CYS A 150 8.50 2.46 -6.66
N PHE A 151 7.26 2.95 -6.60
CA PHE A 151 6.22 2.57 -7.55
C PHE A 151 5.72 3.78 -8.35
N ARG A 152 5.00 3.47 -9.43
CA ARG A 152 4.28 4.45 -10.25
C ARG A 152 2.79 4.35 -9.89
N PRO A 153 2.26 5.26 -9.07
CA PRO A 153 0.88 5.17 -8.60
C PRO A 153 -0.14 5.11 -9.73
N GLU A 154 0.15 5.77 -10.86
CA GLU A 154 -0.69 5.74 -12.06
C GLU A 154 -0.81 4.36 -12.73
N LYS A 155 -0.03 3.37 -12.28
CA LYS A 155 -0.08 1.98 -12.74
C LYS A 155 -0.74 1.03 -11.74
N LEU A 156 -1.15 1.52 -10.57
CA LEU A 156 -1.93 0.71 -9.63
C LEU A 156 -3.32 0.54 -10.23
N THR A 157 -3.67 -0.68 -10.60
CA THR A 157 -5.03 -1.05 -10.95
C THR A 157 -5.81 -1.25 -9.66
N GLU A 158 -6.97 -0.59 -9.54
CA GLU A 158 -7.94 -0.87 -8.45
C GLU A 158 -8.51 -2.29 -8.53
#